data_AF-A0A1Z8NJN1-F1
#
_entry.id   AF-A0A1Z8NJN1-F1
#
_cell.length_a   1.000
_cell.length_b   1.000
_cell.length_c   1.000
_cell.angle_alpha   90.00
_cell.angle_beta   90.00
_cell.angle_gamma   90.00
#
_symmetry.space_group_name_H-M   'P 1'
#
loop_
_entity.id
_entity.type
_entity.pdbx_description
1 polymer ?
#
loop_
_entity_poly.entity_id
_entity_poly.type
_entity_poly.pdbx_seq_one_letter_code
_entity_poly.pdbx_strand_id
1 'polypeptide(L)'
;MYGIKILKIEKIKKIAKELENDKKELVIILVNPQLGHNIGSVARVMANFSLFSLRIIKPRSGWLNSEAYSSAAGASAILDNAGIFDDFKSAVSDLDFLYATTARRRDIIKEVLSPRSATKEIRGEINLGKKIGILFGGEKSGLSNDQLAYADKIITSPVNPNFASLNLAQAVNIFSYEYYVTGNFESLGRVTQSDKGRMEGLSNDKTKKANKEEYIHFIEFVEGALIETGFFDIPEKQKLMLNNIRSMFQRQNLTQKDIKILFGIFKHILNS
;
A
#
# COMPACT_ATOMS: atom_id res chain seq x y z
N MET A 1 25.92 -18.04 1.39
CA MET A 1 25.76 -17.68 -0.04
C MET A 1 24.70 -18.53 -0.77
N TYR A 2 24.62 -19.85 -0.52
CA TYR A 2 23.64 -20.76 -1.15
C TYR A 2 22.16 -20.43 -0.85
N GLY A 3 21.79 -20.08 0.39
CA GLY A 3 20.39 -19.79 0.75
C GLY A 3 19.78 -18.57 0.04
N ILE A 4 20.58 -17.51 -0.21
CA ILE A 4 20.12 -16.30 -0.94
C ILE A 4 19.81 -16.64 -2.41
N LYS A 5 20.61 -17.52 -3.02
CA LYS A 5 20.43 -17.94 -4.42
C LYS A 5 19.15 -18.77 -4.59
N ILE A 6 18.85 -19.65 -3.63
CA ILE A 6 17.63 -20.47 -3.63
C ILE A 6 16.38 -19.61 -3.48
N LEU A 7 16.35 -18.70 -2.50
CA LEU A 7 15.22 -17.77 -2.29
C LEU A 7 14.95 -16.89 -3.53
N LYS A 8 16.01 -16.45 -4.23
CA LYS A 8 15.87 -15.68 -5.47
C LYS A 8 15.24 -16.52 -6.60
N ILE A 9 15.61 -17.79 -6.72
CA ILE A 9 15.05 -18.72 -7.72
C ILE A 9 13.58 -18.99 -7.44
N GLU A 10 13.21 -19.23 -6.18
CA GLU A 10 11.81 -19.44 -5.79
C GLU A 10 10.93 -18.23 -6.10
N LYS A 11 11.44 -17.02 -5.82
CA LYS A 11 10.73 -15.77 -6.14
C LYS A 11 10.47 -15.64 -7.65
N ILE A 12 11.47 -15.94 -8.48
CA ILE A 12 11.34 -15.90 -9.95
C ILE A 12 10.27 -16.91 -10.41
N LYS A 13 10.31 -18.15 -9.92
CA LYS A 13 9.32 -19.18 -10.26
C LYS A 13 7.90 -18.78 -9.86
N LYS A 14 7.74 -18.15 -8.70
CA LYS A 14 6.43 -17.66 -8.24
C LYS A 14 5.88 -16.60 -9.20
N ILE A 15 6.68 -15.59 -9.55
CA ILE A 15 6.26 -14.53 -10.48
C ILE A 15 5.93 -15.08 -11.87
N ALA A 16 6.72 -16.05 -12.37
CA ALA A 16 6.41 -16.70 -13.65
C ALA A 16 5.04 -17.39 -13.65
N LYS A 17 4.67 -18.06 -12.54
CA LYS A 17 3.34 -18.67 -12.40
C LYS A 17 2.21 -17.64 -12.32
N GLU A 18 2.42 -16.51 -11.67
CA GLU A 18 1.42 -15.42 -11.64
C GLU A 18 1.19 -14.85 -13.05
N LEU A 19 2.27 -14.68 -13.84
CA LEU A 19 2.21 -14.24 -15.23
C LEU A 19 1.37 -15.16 -16.12
N GLU A 20 1.43 -16.48 -15.92
CA GLU A 20 0.60 -17.44 -16.66
C GLU A 20 -0.90 -17.25 -16.40
N ASN A 21 -1.27 -16.71 -15.24
CA ASN A 21 -2.66 -16.49 -14.84
C ASN A 21 -3.12 -15.04 -15.01
N ASP A 22 -2.23 -14.13 -15.45
CA ASP A 22 -2.55 -12.72 -15.65
C ASP A 22 -3.47 -12.55 -16.86
N LYS A 23 -4.68 -12.03 -16.61
CA LYS A 23 -5.67 -11.70 -17.65
C LYS A 23 -5.26 -10.48 -18.48
N LYS A 24 -4.22 -9.75 -18.07
CA LYS A 24 -3.68 -8.57 -18.76
C LYS A 24 -4.72 -7.45 -18.92
N GLU A 25 -5.64 -7.34 -17.96
CA GLU A 25 -6.71 -6.34 -17.94
C GLU A 25 -6.18 -4.94 -17.56
N LEU A 26 -5.09 -4.87 -16.79
CA LEU A 26 -4.39 -3.63 -16.43
C LEU A 26 -2.94 -3.69 -16.89
N VAL A 27 -2.56 -2.74 -17.73
CA VAL A 27 -1.24 -2.68 -18.36
C VAL A 27 -0.49 -1.44 -17.91
N ILE A 28 0.70 -1.63 -17.33
CA ILE A 28 1.63 -0.54 -17.02
C ILE A 28 2.46 -0.24 -18.27
N ILE A 29 2.48 1.01 -18.70
CA ILE A 29 3.10 1.43 -19.96
C ILE A 29 4.16 2.49 -19.68
N LEU A 30 5.42 2.17 -19.94
CA LEU A 30 6.55 3.09 -19.80
C LEU A 30 6.88 3.72 -21.16
N VAL A 31 6.87 5.05 -21.23
CA VAL A 31 7.04 5.79 -22.48
C VAL A 31 8.40 6.48 -22.50
N ASN A 32 9.26 6.08 -23.43
CA ASN A 32 10.64 6.56 -23.57
C ASN A 32 11.47 6.47 -22.26
N PRO A 33 11.46 5.36 -21.49
CA PRO A 33 12.30 5.27 -20.29
C PRO A 33 13.79 5.26 -20.65
N GLN A 34 14.60 5.90 -19.81
CA GLN A 34 16.02 6.15 -20.08
C GLN A 34 16.96 5.21 -19.35
N LEU A 35 16.62 4.84 -18.11
CA LEU A 35 17.53 4.11 -17.22
C LEU A 35 17.04 2.68 -16.98
N GLY A 36 17.89 1.69 -17.28
CA GLY A 36 17.62 0.28 -16.99
C GLY A 36 17.28 0.05 -15.51
N HIS A 37 17.99 0.73 -14.60
CA HIS A 37 17.69 0.75 -13.16
C HIS A 37 16.22 1.04 -12.84
N ASN A 38 15.65 2.08 -13.46
CA ASN A 38 14.27 2.49 -13.19
C ASN A 38 13.28 1.49 -13.77
N ILE A 39 13.53 0.95 -14.96
CA ILE A 39 12.68 -0.09 -15.55
C ILE A 39 12.68 -1.35 -14.69
N GLY A 40 13.85 -1.78 -14.20
CA GLY A 40 13.96 -2.87 -13.23
C GLY A 40 13.22 -2.59 -11.93
N SER A 41 13.36 -1.38 -11.40
CA SER A 41 12.64 -0.95 -10.19
C SER A 41 11.12 -0.90 -10.39
N VAL A 42 10.64 -0.53 -11.59
CA VAL A 42 9.23 -0.62 -11.97
C VAL A 42 8.76 -2.07 -11.93
N ALA A 43 9.49 -3.01 -12.56
CA ALA A 43 9.12 -4.43 -12.50
C ALA A 43 9.05 -4.96 -11.06
N ARG A 44 9.99 -4.54 -10.20
CA ARG A 44 9.95 -4.87 -8.77
C ARG A 44 8.69 -4.32 -8.09
N VAL A 45 8.34 -3.06 -8.35
CA VAL A 45 7.14 -2.41 -7.79
C VAL A 45 5.89 -3.14 -8.27
N MET A 46 5.78 -3.43 -9.56
CA MET A 46 4.66 -4.16 -10.14
C MET A 46 4.48 -5.51 -9.44
N ALA A 47 5.56 -6.28 -9.26
CA ALA A 47 5.54 -7.55 -8.53
C ALA A 47 5.12 -7.42 -7.05
N ASN A 48 5.45 -6.30 -6.37
CA ASN A 48 5.02 -6.09 -4.98
C ASN A 48 3.49 -5.93 -4.85
N PHE A 49 2.83 -5.47 -5.91
CA PHE A 49 1.40 -5.14 -5.93
C PHE A 49 0.61 -5.99 -6.92
N SER A 50 1.14 -7.18 -7.25
CA SER A 50 0.48 -8.16 -8.13
C SER A 50 0.07 -7.60 -9.49
N LEU A 51 0.94 -6.79 -10.09
CA LEU A 51 0.83 -6.33 -11.47
C LEU A 51 1.91 -7.01 -12.30
N PHE A 52 1.55 -7.51 -13.48
CA PHE A 52 2.46 -8.36 -14.26
C PHE A 52 2.55 -7.97 -15.75
N SER A 53 1.59 -7.21 -16.26
CA SER A 53 1.58 -6.73 -17.64
C SER A 53 2.33 -5.41 -17.82
N LEU A 54 3.53 -5.48 -18.40
CA LEU A 54 4.40 -4.33 -18.70
C LEU A 54 4.51 -4.12 -20.21
N ARG A 55 4.32 -2.89 -20.68
CA ARG A 55 4.69 -2.44 -22.03
C ARG A 55 5.72 -1.32 -21.95
N ILE A 56 6.66 -1.33 -22.88
CA ILE A 56 7.72 -0.32 -22.96
C ILE A 56 7.79 0.21 -24.37
N ILE A 57 7.56 1.52 -24.51
CA ILE A 57 7.55 2.22 -25.79
C ILE A 57 8.87 2.95 -25.96
N LYS A 58 9.60 2.66 -27.04
CA LYS A 58 10.87 3.29 -27.41
C LYS A 58 11.85 3.44 -26.22
N PRO A 59 12.20 2.34 -25.52
CA PRO A 59 13.21 2.44 -24.47
C PRO A 59 14.56 2.86 -25.04
N ARG A 60 15.38 3.58 -24.26
CA ARG A 60 16.75 3.93 -24.69
C ARG A 60 17.54 2.65 -25.01
N SER A 61 18.37 2.70 -26.06
CA SER A 61 19.24 1.57 -26.42
C SER A 61 20.10 1.13 -25.23
N GLY A 62 20.23 -0.18 -25.04
CA GLY A 62 20.98 -0.78 -23.93
C GLY A 62 20.26 -0.75 -22.56
N TRP A 63 18.96 -0.45 -22.52
CA TRP A 63 18.18 -0.44 -21.28
C TRP A 63 18.13 -1.81 -20.58
N LEU A 64 18.06 -2.90 -21.35
CA LEU A 64 18.00 -4.26 -20.83
C LEU A 64 19.42 -4.73 -20.51
N ASN A 65 19.88 -4.36 -19.32
CA ASN A 65 21.24 -4.58 -18.85
C ASN A 65 21.25 -5.18 -17.44
N SER A 66 22.45 -5.47 -16.91
CA SER A 66 22.62 -6.07 -15.58
C SER A 66 21.99 -5.24 -14.46
N GLU A 67 21.95 -3.91 -14.61
CA GLU A 67 21.35 -3.00 -13.64
C GLU A 67 19.82 -3.12 -13.62
N ALA A 68 19.17 -3.26 -14.78
CA ALA A 68 17.73 -3.55 -14.86
C ALA A 68 17.36 -4.85 -14.14
N TYR A 69 18.08 -5.93 -14.42
CA TYR A 69 17.86 -7.22 -13.77
C TYR A 69 18.18 -7.21 -12.27
N SER A 70 19.24 -6.51 -11.86
CA SER A 70 19.60 -6.36 -10.45
C SER A 70 18.51 -5.62 -9.68
N SER A 71 18.02 -4.50 -10.25
CA SER A 71 17.03 -3.62 -9.62
C SER A 71 15.64 -4.26 -9.55
N ALA A 72 15.32 -5.18 -10.46
CA ALA A 72 14.10 -5.99 -10.41
C ALA A 72 14.04 -6.94 -9.19
N ALA A 73 15.16 -7.23 -8.52
CA ALA A 73 15.21 -7.97 -7.26
C ALA A 73 14.37 -9.27 -7.26
N GLY A 74 14.47 -10.07 -8.32
CA GLY A 74 13.75 -11.33 -8.51
C GLY A 74 12.42 -11.23 -9.27
N ALA A 75 12.04 -10.04 -9.72
CA ALA A 75 10.91 -9.81 -10.63
C ALA A 75 11.34 -9.76 -12.11
N SER A 76 12.47 -10.40 -12.46
CA SER A 76 13.01 -10.36 -13.83
C SER A 76 12.06 -10.93 -14.88
N ALA A 77 11.22 -11.89 -14.50
CA ALA A 77 10.22 -12.47 -15.39
C ALA A 77 9.27 -11.41 -16.00
N ILE A 78 8.98 -10.31 -15.29
CA ILE A 78 8.18 -9.19 -15.84
C ILE A 78 8.96 -8.45 -16.93
N LEU A 79 10.28 -8.28 -16.77
CA LEU A 79 11.14 -7.71 -17.81
C LEU A 79 11.24 -8.63 -19.03
N ASP A 80 11.42 -9.93 -18.78
CA ASP A 80 11.57 -10.95 -19.82
C ASP A 80 10.30 -11.11 -20.67
N ASN A 81 9.13 -10.79 -20.09
CA ASN A 81 7.83 -10.85 -20.75
C ASN A 81 7.26 -9.46 -21.12
N ALA A 82 8.05 -8.39 -20.98
CA ALA A 82 7.59 -7.05 -21.31
C ALA A 82 7.34 -6.91 -22.82
N GLY A 83 6.19 -6.34 -23.20
CA GLY A 83 5.92 -5.99 -24.59
C GLY A 83 6.72 -4.76 -25.00
N ILE A 84 7.61 -4.90 -25.98
CA ILE A 84 8.43 -3.78 -26.48
C ILE A 84 7.81 -3.24 -27.77
N PHE A 85 7.63 -1.92 -27.84
CA PHE A 85 6.98 -1.26 -28.96
C PHE A 85 7.81 -0.11 -29.49
N ASP A 86 7.89 -0.01 -30.81
CA ASP A 86 8.59 1.06 -31.51
C ASP A 86 7.77 2.34 -31.63
N ASP A 87 6.45 2.30 -31.41
CA ASP A 87 5.59 3.47 -31.48
C ASP A 87 4.47 3.43 -30.44
N PHE A 88 3.88 4.60 -30.22
CA PHE A 88 2.86 4.76 -29.20
C PHE A 88 1.53 4.12 -29.57
N LYS A 89 1.13 4.20 -30.84
CA LYS A 89 -0.21 3.76 -31.28
C LYS A 89 -0.33 2.25 -31.24
N SER A 90 0.68 1.53 -31.73
CA SER A 90 0.71 0.06 -31.65
C SER A 90 0.64 -0.44 -30.21
N ALA A 91 1.29 0.26 -29.30
CA ALA A 91 1.35 -0.09 -27.88
C ALA A 91 0.04 0.11 -27.10
N VAL A 92 -0.94 0.83 -27.64
CA VAL A 92 -2.19 1.15 -26.91
C VAL A 92 -3.47 0.77 -27.66
N SER A 93 -3.37 0.39 -28.94
CA SER A 93 -4.52 0.18 -29.83
C SER A 93 -5.51 -0.92 -29.43
N ASP A 94 -5.11 -1.87 -28.58
CA ASP A 94 -5.95 -2.96 -28.08
C ASP A 94 -6.58 -2.68 -26.70
N LEU A 95 -6.39 -1.47 -26.16
CA LEU A 95 -6.90 -1.05 -24.85
C LEU A 95 -8.20 -0.26 -25.03
N ASP A 96 -9.16 -0.47 -24.12
CA ASP A 96 -10.43 0.27 -24.11
C ASP A 96 -10.26 1.68 -23.52
N PHE A 97 -9.42 1.82 -22.48
CA PHE A 97 -9.15 3.10 -21.83
C PHE A 97 -7.67 3.31 -21.53
N LEU A 98 -7.27 4.57 -21.55
CA LEU A 98 -5.89 5.00 -21.33
C LEU A 98 -5.85 6.13 -20.30
N TYR A 99 -5.12 5.93 -19.22
CA TYR A 99 -4.88 6.94 -18.19
C TYR A 99 -3.44 7.42 -18.25
N ALA A 100 -3.23 8.73 -18.21
CA ALA A 100 -1.87 9.30 -18.23
C ALA A 100 -1.47 9.92 -16.90
N THR A 101 -0.27 9.60 -16.43
CA THR A 101 0.29 10.18 -15.21
C THR A 101 1.10 11.44 -15.49
N THR A 102 0.84 12.52 -14.76
CA THR A 102 1.67 13.75 -14.81
C THR A 102 1.57 14.52 -13.49
N ALA A 103 2.69 15.09 -13.05
CA ALA A 103 2.70 16.03 -11.91
C ALA A 103 2.51 17.49 -12.35
N ARG A 104 2.59 17.77 -13.66
CA ARG A 104 2.51 19.14 -14.21
C ARG A 104 1.12 19.38 -14.78
N ARG A 105 0.58 20.57 -14.51
CA ARG A 105 -0.53 21.11 -15.29
C ARG A 105 -0.06 21.32 -16.72
N ARG A 106 -0.84 20.85 -17.68
CA ARG A 106 -0.63 21.03 -19.11
C ARG A 106 -1.87 21.71 -19.68
N ASP A 107 -1.72 22.40 -20.80
CA ASP A 107 -2.82 23.09 -21.49
C ASP A 107 -3.67 22.11 -22.30
N ILE A 108 -4.15 21.06 -21.65
CA ILE A 108 -4.99 20.01 -22.22
C ILE A 108 -6.21 19.86 -21.30
N ILE A 109 -7.41 19.94 -21.87
CA ILE A 109 -8.67 19.81 -21.14
C ILE A 109 -9.04 18.34 -21.09
N LYS A 110 -8.81 17.70 -19.94
CA LYS A 110 -9.19 16.31 -19.63
C LYS A 110 -9.64 16.23 -18.18
N GLU A 111 -10.42 15.21 -17.87
CA GLU A 111 -10.74 14.90 -16.47
C GLU A 111 -9.45 14.53 -15.73
N VAL A 112 -9.30 15.07 -14.51
CA VAL A 112 -8.12 14.85 -13.66
C VAL A 112 -8.54 14.14 -12.38
N LEU A 113 -7.91 13.01 -12.11
CA LEU A 113 -8.17 12.16 -10.96
C LEU A 113 -6.94 12.08 -10.06
N SER A 114 -7.18 11.95 -8.76
CA SER A 114 -6.15 11.46 -7.85
C SER A 114 -5.87 9.97 -8.13
N PRO A 115 -4.68 9.43 -7.76
CA PRO A 115 -4.43 7.99 -7.87
C PRO A 115 -5.53 7.14 -7.23
N ARG A 116 -6.01 7.53 -6.05
CA ARG A 116 -7.10 6.85 -5.32
C ARG A 116 -8.43 6.86 -6.07
N SER A 117 -8.77 7.98 -6.70
CA SER A 117 -10.02 8.09 -7.48
C SER A 117 -9.92 7.26 -8.76
N ALA A 118 -8.79 7.36 -9.46
CA ALA A 118 -8.54 6.61 -10.67
C ALA A 118 -8.59 5.10 -10.42
N THR A 119 -7.97 4.59 -9.36
CA THR A 119 -7.93 3.14 -9.10
C THR A 119 -9.29 2.55 -8.77
N LYS A 120 -10.19 3.32 -8.14
CA LYS A 120 -11.59 2.92 -7.93
C LYS A 120 -12.33 2.78 -9.25
N GLU A 121 -12.20 3.78 -10.12
CA GLU A 121 -12.83 3.78 -11.43
C GLU A 121 -12.30 2.64 -12.32
N ILE A 122 -10.97 2.53 -12.43
CA ILE A 122 -10.29 1.49 -13.21
C ILE A 122 -10.75 0.09 -12.79
N ARG A 123 -10.93 -0.17 -11.49
CA ARG A 123 -11.46 -1.47 -11.02
C ARG A 123 -12.90 -1.69 -11.45
N GLY A 124 -13.73 -0.65 -11.47
CA GLY A 124 -15.08 -0.71 -12.02
C GLY A 124 -15.06 -1.13 -13.49
N GLU A 125 -14.23 -0.49 -14.30
CA GLU A 125 -14.09 -0.80 -15.73
C GLU A 125 -13.55 -2.22 -15.98
N ILE A 126 -12.53 -2.65 -15.21
CA ILE A 126 -12.00 -4.01 -15.30
C ILE A 126 -13.08 -5.05 -14.96
N ASN A 127 -13.92 -4.79 -13.95
CA ASN A 127 -15.04 -5.68 -13.62
C ASN A 127 -16.09 -5.77 -14.75
N LEU A 128 -16.15 -4.78 -15.63
CA LEU A 128 -16.96 -4.78 -16.85
C LEU A 128 -16.23 -5.42 -18.05
N GLY A 129 -15.04 -5.99 -17.85
CA GLY A 129 -14.24 -6.67 -18.87
C GLY A 129 -13.40 -5.75 -19.75
N LYS A 130 -13.15 -4.50 -19.31
CA LYS A 130 -12.37 -3.50 -20.06
C LYS A 130 -10.88 -3.67 -19.85
N LYS A 131 -10.10 -3.43 -20.91
CA LYS A 131 -8.63 -3.39 -20.88
C LYS A 131 -8.15 -1.97 -20.69
N ILE A 132 -7.29 -1.76 -19.70
CA ILE A 132 -6.87 -0.43 -19.25
C ILE A 132 -5.35 -0.29 -19.35
N GLY A 133 -4.89 0.82 -19.92
CA GLY A 133 -3.49 1.22 -19.95
C GLY A 133 -3.18 2.38 -19.01
N ILE A 134 -2.06 2.32 -18.31
CA ILE A 134 -1.57 3.41 -17.46
C ILE A 134 -0.21 3.90 -17.97
N LEU A 135 -0.18 5.10 -18.53
CA LEU A 135 1.01 5.72 -19.10
C LEU A 135 1.86 6.40 -18.03
N PHE A 136 3.14 6.06 -18.01
CA PHE A 136 4.17 6.75 -17.26
C PHE A 136 5.25 7.25 -18.21
N GLY A 137 5.53 8.55 -18.18
CA GLY A 137 6.56 9.16 -19.00
C GLY A 137 7.97 8.94 -18.45
N GLY A 138 8.94 8.85 -19.35
CA GLY A 138 10.36 8.73 -19.00
C GLY A 138 10.90 9.92 -18.21
N GLU A 139 12.03 9.69 -17.53
CA GLU A 139 12.60 10.52 -16.47
C GLU A 139 12.93 11.96 -16.91
N LYS A 140 13.30 12.15 -18.18
CA LYS A 140 13.78 13.43 -18.70
C LYS A 140 12.63 14.37 -19.09
N SER A 141 11.60 13.83 -19.74
CA SER A 141 10.60 14.65 -20.45
C SER A 141 9.18 14.45 -19.93
N GLY A 142 8.93 13.39 -19.15
CA GLY A 142 7.57 12.91 -18.93
C GLY A 142 6.87 12.56 -20.25
N LEU A 143 5.55 12.58 -20.23
CA LEU A 143 4.70 12.38 -21.41
C LEU A 143 4.64 13.66 -22.25
N SER A 144 4.60 13.50 -23.58
CA SER A 144 4.37 14.60 -24.53
C SER A 144 2.89 15.02 -24.54
N ASN A 145 2.60 16.22 -25.04
CA ASN A 145 1.22 16.68 -25.19
C ASN A 145 0.40 15.76 -26.10
N ASP A 146 1.01 15.23 -27.18
CA ASP A 146 0.35 14.27 -28.07
C ASP A 146 -0.06 12.99 -27.33
N GLN A 147 0.83 12.47 -26.47
CA GLN A 147 0.55 11.26 -25.68
C GLN A 147 -0.55 11.50 -24.65
N LEU A 148 -0.55 12.68 -24.02
CA LEU A 148 -1.61 13.11 -23.10
C LEU A 148 -2.95 13.28 -23.82
N ALA A 149 -2.95 13.72 -25.09
CA ALA A 149 -4.17 13.91 -25.87
C ALA A 149 -4.90 12.58 -26.14
N TYR A 150 -4.16 11.49 -26.33
CA TYR A 150 -4.72 10.13 -26.49
C TYR A 150 -5.27 9.53 -25.19
N ALA A 151 -4.87 10.03 -24.01
CA ALA A 151 -5.38 9.50 -22.75
C ALA A 151 -6.81 9.98 -22.49
N ASP A 152 -7.68 9.10 -22.02
CA ASP A 152 -9.06 9.44 -21.62
C ASP A 152 -9.06 10.35 -20.40
N LYS A 153 -8.22 10.04 -19.41
CA LYS A 153 -8.13 10.78 -18.15
C LYS A 153 -6.68 10.96 -17.71
N ILE A 154 -6.46 11.99 -16.89
CA ILE A 154 -5.18 12.29 -16.27
C ILE A 154 -5.19 11.83 -14.81
N ILE A 155 -4.11 11.19 -14.38
CA ILE A 155 -3.84 10.87 -12.98
C ILE A 155 -2.75 11.82 -12.48
N THR A 156 -3.09 12.63 -11.48
CA THR A 156 -2.15 13.58 -10.86
C THR A 156 -2.02 13.27 -9.37
N SER A 157 -0.85 12.83 -8.95
CA SER A 157 -0.53 12.64 -7.53
C SER A 157 -0.34 13.99 -6.84
N PRO A 158 -0.90 14.19 -5.63
CA PRO A 158 -0.55 15.36 -4.83
C PRO A 158 0.92 15.25 -4.40
N VAL A 159 1.70 16.27 -4.73
CA VAL A 159 3.14 16.36 -4.45
C VAL A 159 3.49 17.78 -4.00
N ASN A 160 4.65 17.96 -3.38
CA ASN A 160 5.14 19.28 -3.03
C ASN A 160 5.29 20.14 -4.31
N PRO A 161 4.63 21.31 -4.43
CA PRO A 161 4.71 22.14 -5.62
C PRO A 161 6.14 22.62 -5.92
N ASN A 162 7.01 22.72 -4.91
CA ASN A 162 8.41 23.09 -5.07
C ASN A 162 9.30 21.92 -5.53
N PHE A 163 8.77 20.68 -5.52
CA PHE A 163 9.53 19.48 -5.88
C PHE A 163 8.59 18.38 -6.42
N ALA A 164 7.89 18.68 -7.51
CA ALA A 164 6.79 17.86 -8.01
C ALA A 164 7.22 16.64 -8.85
N SER A 165 8.50 16.55 -9.23
CA SER A 165 8.98 15.48 -10.12
C SER A 165 9.33 14.22 -9.33
N LEU A 166 8.49 13.19 -9.44
CA LEU A 166 8.75 11.88 -8.87
C LEU A 166 9.68 11.06 -9.79
N ASN A 167 10.51 10.20 -9.20
CA ASN A 167 11.19 9.16 -9.97
C ASN A 167 10.14 8.22 -10.60
N LEU A 168 10.46 7.66 -11.78
CA LEU A 168 9.56 6.80 -12.54
C LEU A 168 9.01 5.62 -11.71
N ALA A 169 9.88 4.88 -11.02
CA ALA A 169 9.45 3.77 -10.19
C ALA A 169 8.63 4.22 -8.97
N GLN A 170 8.87 5.42 -8.44
CA GLN A 170 8.08 5.99 -7.35
C GLN A 170 6.67 6.38 -7.82
N ALA A 171 6.54 6.96 -9.02
CA ALA A 171 5.23 7.26 -9.61
C ALA A 171 4.42 5.98 -9.82
N VAL A 172 5.05 4.94 -10.38
CA VAL A 172 4.42 3.61 -10.52
C VAL A 172 4.06 3.02 -9.14
N ASN A 173 4.91 3.20 -8.12
CA ASN A 173 4.66 2.71 -6.76
C ASN A 173 3.41 3.31 -6.13
N ILE A 174 3.23 4.63 -6.22
CA ILE A 174 2.03 5.29 -5.69
C ILE A 174 0.76 4.74 -6.34
N PHE A 175 0.75 4.65 -7.67
CA PHE A 175 -0.39 4.11 -8.40
C PHE A 175 -0.64 2.64 -8.05
N SER A 176 0.41 1.82 -8.08
CA SER A 176 0.29 0.37 -7.85
C SER A 176 -0.16 0.05 -6.43
N TYR A 177 0.32 0.81 -5.44
CA TYR A 177 -0.13 0.71 -4.06
C TYR A 177 -1.62 1.06 -3.94
N GLU A 178 -2.04 2.24 -4.42
CA GLU A 178 -3.45 2.67 -4.40
C GLU A 178 -4.34 1.66 -5.13
N TYR A 179 -3.87 1.10 -6.25
CA TYR A 179 -4.58 0.05 -6.98
C TYR A 179 -4.75 -1.19 -6.12
N TYR A 180 -3.66 -1.69 -5.53
CA TYR A 180 -3.66 -2.87 -4.68
C TYR A 180 -4.58 -2.70 -3.47
N VAL A 181 -4.50 -1.57 -2.75
CA VAL A 181 -5.34 -1.33 -1.57
C VAL A 181 -6.82 -1.10 -1.90
N THR A 182 -7.12 -0.66 -3.13
CA THR A 182 -8.53 -0.58 -3.58
C THR A 182 -9.12 -1.98 -3.83
N GLY A 183 -8.28 -3.00 -4.03
CA GLY A 183 -8.73 -4.39 -4.15
C GLY A 183 -8.82 -5.03 -2.78
N ASN A 184 -9.95 -4.82 -2.08
CA ASN A 184 -10.32 -5.40 -0.79
C ASN A 184 -9.33 -6.46 -0.27
N PHE A 185 -8.31 -6.03 0.48
CA PHE A 185 -7.37 -6.94 1.12
C PHE A 185 -7.84 -7.24 2.54
N GLU A 186 -7.81 -8.51 2.93
CA GLU A 186 -8.27 -8.94 4.24
C GLU A 186 -7.25 -8.67 5.36
N SER A 187 -5.97 -8.45 5.02
CA SER A 187 -4.91 -8.25 5.99
C SER A 187 -3.77 -7.37 5.47
N LEU A 188 -3.08 -6.71 6.39
CA LEU A 188 -1.88 -5.92 6.19
C LEU A 188 -0.63 -6.80 6.19
N GLY A 189 0.33 -6.46 5.34
CA GLY A 189 1.62 -7.15 5.27
C GLY A 189 1.57 -8.44 4.45
N ARG A 190 2.48 -9.37 4.75
CA ARG A 190 2.66 -10.58 3.96
C ARG A 190 1.84 -11.72 4.57
N VAL A 191 1.04 -12.39 3.74
CA VAL A 191 0.35 -13.63 4.11
C VAL A 191 1.05 -14.83 3.46
N THR A 192 1.52 -15.77 4.27
CA THR A 192 2.10 -17.06 3.86
C THR A 192 1.61 -18.16 4.80
N GLN A 193 2.01 -19.41 4.57
CA GLN A 193 1.74 -20.50 5.52
C GLN A 193 2.29 -20.22 6.93
N SER A 194 3.34 -19.41 7.06
CA SER A 194 4.02 -19.09 8.32
C SER A 194 3.78 -17.66 8.81
N ASP A 195 3.13 -16.81 8.02
CA ASP A 195 2.95 -15.38 8.28
C ASP A 195 1.47 -15.03 8.05
N LYS A 196 0.73 -14.68 9.10
CA LYS A 196 -0.74 -14.55 9.04
C LYS A 196 -1.23 -13.16 8.62
N GLY A 197 -0.34 -12.29 8.17
CA GLY A 197 -0.67 -10.87 8.01
C GLY A 197 -1.01 -10.21 9.34
N ARG A 198 -1.45 -8.95 9.29
CA ARG A 198 -1.84 -8.15 10.45
C ARG A 198 -3.15 -7.43 10.18
N MET A 199 -3.88 -7.09 11.22
CA MET A 199 -5.03 -6.19 11.12
C MET A 199 -4.63 -4.80 11.59
N GLU A 200 -5.32 -3.77 11.09
CA GLU A 200 -5.18 -2.42 11.63
C GLU A 200 -5.74 -2.38 13.06
N GLY A 201 -5.01 -1.73 13.97
CA GLY A 201 -5.36 -1.66 15.40
C GLY A 201 -4.59 -2.64 16.28
N LEU A 202 -5.12 -2.90 17.48
CA LEU A 202 -4.48 -3.76 18.48
C LEU A 202 -4.50 -5.22 18.03
N SER A 203 -3.33 -5.88 18.09
CA SER A 203 -3.26 -7.33 17.87
C SER A 203 -3.94 -8.08 19.01
N ASN A 204 -4.90 -8.92 18.64
CA ASN A 204 -5.65 -9.78 19.54
C ASN A 204 -5.16 -11.24 19.48
N ASP A 205 -3.96 -11.51 18.95
CA ASP A 205 -3.46 -12.87 18.74
C ASP A 205 -3.30 -13.66 20.04
N LYS A 206 -3.09 -12.95 21.16
CA LYS A 206 -2.82 -13.52 22.49
C LYS A 206 -3.73 -12.96 23.59
N THR A 207 -4.70 -12.12 23.23
CA THR A 207 -5.61 -11.46 24.17
C THR A 207 -6.83 -10.96 23.41
N LYS A 208 -7.91 -10.62 24.10
CA LYS A 208 -9.07 -9.97 23.51
C LYS A 208 -9.34 -8.68 24.27
N LYS A 209 -10.07 -7.75 23.62
CA LYS A 209 -10.63 -6.59 24.31
C LYS A 209 -11.40 -7.08 25.54
N ALA A 210 -11.17 -6.44 26.70
CA ALA A 210 -11.93 -6.77 27.89
C ALA A 210 -13.42 -6.51 27.65
N ASN A 211 -14.26 -7.43 28.11
CA ASN A 211 -15.69 -7.21 28.08
C ASN A 211 -16.11 -6.20 29.17
N LYS A 212 -17.39 -5.82 29.19
CA LYS A 212 -17.87 -4.79 30.11
C LYS A 212 -17.84 -5.24 31.57
N GLU A 213 -18.06 -6.52 31.84
CA GLU A 213 -18.03 -7.10 33.18
C GLU A 213 -16.61 -7.09 33.75
N GLU A 214 -15.62 -7.57 32.99
CA GLU A 214 -14.20 -7.56 33.36
C GLU A 214 -13.71 -6.13 33.64
N TYR A 215 -14.17 -5.18 32.82
CA TYR A 215 -13.87 -3.76 32.98
C TYR A 215 -14.49 -3.18 34.26
N ILE A 216 -15.78 -3.42 34.51
CA ILE A 216 -16.47 -2.93 35.71
C ILE A 216 -15.80 -3.49 36.96
N HIS A 217 -15.53 -4.79 36.99
CA HIS A 217 -14.88 -5.44 38.12
C HIS A 217 -13.50 -4.85 38.41
N PHE A 218 -12.71 -4.57 37.36
CA PHE A 218 -11.42 -3.88 37.51
C PHE A 218 -11.57 -2.47 38.08
N ILE A 219 -12.52 -1.70 37.57
CA ILE A 219 -12.77 -0.35 38.04
C ILE A 219 -13.23 -0.33 39.50
N GLU A 220 -14.20 -1.17 39.88
CA GLU A 220 -14.69 -1.24 41.27
C GLU A 220 -13.55 -1.55 42.24
N PHE A 221 -12.64 -2.46 41.86
CA PHE A 221 -11.44 -2.74 42.64
C PHE A 221 -10.52 -1.52 42.77
N VAL A 222 -10.24 -0.80 41.68
CA VAL A 222 -9.40 0.41 41.73
C VAL A 222 -10.06 1.50 42.58
N GLU A 223 -11.37 1.67 42.46
CA GLU A 223 -12.11 2.67 43.24
C GLU A 223 -12.10 2.36 44.74
N GLY A 224 -12.35 1.09 45.10
CA GLY A 224 -12.23 0.63 46.48
C GLY A 224 -10.84 0.89 47.05
N ALA A 225 -9.80 0.52 46.31
CA ALA A 225 -8.41 0.74 46.71
C ALA A 225 -8.07 2.23 46.92
N LEU A 226 -8.55 3.13 46.05
CA LEU A 226 -8.31 4.57 46.19
C LEU A 226 -9.07 5.17 47.39
N ILE A 227 -10.28 4.66 47.68
CA ILE A 227 -11.05 5.07 48.85
C ILE A 227 -10.35 4.60 50.14
N GLU A 228 -9.93 3.34 50.20
CA GLU A 228 -9.26 2.75 51.38
C GLU A 228 -7.92 3.42 51.70
N THR A 229 -7.15 3.81 50.67
CA THR A 229 -5.86 4.49 50.84
C THR A 229 -5.99 5.99 51.11
N GLY A 230 -7.20 6.54 51.13
CA GLY A 230 -7.44 7.96 51.44
C GLY A 230 -7.06 8.92 50.31
N PHE A 231 -7.06 8.47 49.04
CA PHE A 231 -6.67 9.30 47.89
C PHE A 231 -7.56 10.55 47.67
N PHE A 232 -8.79 10.53 48.19
CA PHE A 232 -9.77 11.61 47.97
C PHE A 232 -9.81 12.58 49.15
N ASP A 233 -8.97 13.62 49.12
CA ASP A 233 -8.88 14.63 50.20
C ASP A 233 -10.12 15.53 50.32
N ILE A 234 -10.83 15.77 49.20
CA ILE A 234 -11.98 16.68 49.13
C ILE A 234 -13.24 15.86 48.81
N PRO A 235 -14.12 15.60 49.81
CA PRO A 235 -15.29 14.74 49.64
C PRO A 235 -16.21 15.16 48.50
N GLU A 236 -16.41 16.46 48.31
CA GLU A 236 -17.27 17.02 47.25
C GLU A 236 -16.77 16.69 45.83
N LYS A 237 -15.44 16.50 45.65
CA LYS A 237 -14.82 16.22 44.36
C LYS A 237 -14.69 14.72 44.06
N GLN A 238 -14.86 13.87 45.07
CA GLN A 238 -14.66 12.42 44.96
C GLN A 238 -15.45 11.81 43.79
N LYS A 239 -16.76 12.11 43.69
CA LYS A 239 -17.62 11.57 42.62
C LYS A 239 -17.12 11.97 41.22
N LEU A 240 -16.68 13.22 41.06
CA LEU A 240 -16.15 13.72 39.79
C LEU A 240 -14.83 13.03 39.44
N MET A 241 -13.92 12.87 40.42
CA MET A 241 -12.63 12.20 40.22
C MET A 241 -12.81 10.72 39.85
N LEU A 242 -13.71 10.01 40.52
CA LEU A 242 -14.07 8.62 40.18
C LEU A 242 -14.60 8.53 38.74
N ASN A 243 -15.53 9.40 38.35
CA ASN A 243 -16.02 9.44 36.97
C ASN A 243 -14.91 9.71 35.94
N ASN A 244 -13.94 10.57 36.28
CA ASN A 244 -12.79 10.84 35.42
C ASN A 244 -11.86 9.63 35.30
N ILE A 245 -11.62 8.89 36.40
CA ILE A 245 -10.83 7.65 36.41
C ILE A 245 -11.52 6.58 35.55
N ARG A 246 -12.83 6.37 35.74
CA ARG A 246 -13.64 5.49 34.88
C ARG A 246 -13.51 5.89 33.42
N SER A 247 -13.65 7.17 33.11
CA SER A 247 -13.56 7.64 31.73
C SER A 247 -12.15 7.44 31.15
N MET A 248 -11.12 7.68 31.96
CA MET A 248 -9.71 7.49 31.57
C MET A 248 -9.43 6.06 31.15
N PHE A 249 -9.75 5.07 31.98
CA PHE A 249 -9.51 3.65 31.65
C PHE A 249 -10.40 3.17 30.49
N GLN A 250 -11.64 3.67 30.38
CA GLN A 250 -12.54 3.28 29.30
C GLN A 250 -12.01 3.71 27.92
N ARG A 251 -11.36 4.89 27.84
CA ARG A 251 -10.74 5.39 26.60
C ARG A 251 -9.54 4.56 26.14
N GLN A 252 -8.89 3.84 27.04
CA GLN A 252 -7.71 3.03 26.71
C GLN A 252 -8.03 1.72 25.97
N ASN A 253 -9.31 1.32 25.88
CA ASN A 253 -9.72 0.07 25.22
C ASN A 253 -8.90 -1.16 25.69
N LEU A 254 -8.70 -1.27 27.01
CA LEU A 254 -7.89 -2.31 27.63
C LEU A 254 -8.29 -3.72 27.18
N THR A 255 -7.28 -4.58 27.02
CA THR A 255 -7.45 -6.02 26.81
C THR A 255 -7.60 -6.76 28.14
N GLN A 256 -8.08 -8.00 28.09
CA GLN A 256 -8.16 -8.87 29.28
C GLN A 256 -6.81 -9.03 29.98
N LYS A 257 -5.73 -9.11 29.19
CA LYS A 257 -4.37 -9.20 29.71
C LYS A 257 -3.94 -7.91 30.40
N ASP A 258 -4.30 -6.74 29.87
CA ASP A 258 -3.99 -5.46 30.48
C ASP A 258 -4.68 -5.32 31.84
N ILE A 259 -5.97 -5.68 31.91
CA ILE A 259 -6.72 -5.72 33.17
C ILE A 259 -6.04 -6.64 34.19
N LYS A 260 -5.63 -7.86 33.80
CA LYS A 260 -4.93 -8.79 34.70
C LYS A 260 -3.60 -8.22 35.22
N ILE A 261 -2.83 -7.57 34.36
CA ILE A 261 -1.57 -6.93 34.74
C ILE A 261 -1.82 -5.77 35.70
N LEU A 262 -2.79 -4.89 35.39
CA LEU A 262 -3.13 -3.75 36.23
C LEU A 262 -3.64 -4.21 37.61
N PHE A 263 -4.49 -5.23 37.68
CA PHE A 263 -4.87 -5.87 38.94
C PHE A 263 -3.65 -6.32 39.74
N GLY A 264 -2.68 -6.98 39.09
CA GLY A 264 -1.44 -7.42 39.74
C GLY A 264 -0.62 -6.26 40.29
N ILE A 265 -0.49 -5.16 39.52
CA ILE A 265 0.21 -3.94 39.93
C ILE A 265 -0.43 -3.34 41.19
N PHE A 266 -1.74 -3.08 41.15
CA PHE A 266 -2.44 -2.47 42.28
C PHE A 266 -2.43 -3.37 43.52
N LYS A 267 -2.65 -4.69 43.37
CA LYS A 267 -2.55 -5.63 44.51
C LYS A 267 -1.16 -5.64 45.13
N HIS A 268 -0.11 -5.58 44.31
CA HIS A 268 1.26 -5.54 44.84
C HIS A 268 1.51 -4.26 45.63
N ILE A 269 1.07 -3.10 45.11
CA ILE A 269 1.22 -1.81 45.78
C ILE A 269 0.43 -1.77 47.10
N LEU A 270 -0.80 -2.30 47.15
CA LEU A 270 -1.63 -2.30 48.36
C LEU A 270 -1.14 -3.27 49.45
N ASN A 271 -0.41 -4.31 49.07
CA ASN A 271 0.14 -5.31 49.98
C ASN A 271 1.60 -5.04 50.38
N SER A 272 2.19 -3.92 49.92
CA SER A 272 3.55 -3.48 50.25
C SER A 272 3.52 -2.36 51.27
#